data_AF-A0A0D3EYH5-F1
#
_entry.id   AF-A0A0D3EYH5-F1
#
_cell.length_a   1.000
_cell.length_b   1.000
_cell.length_c   1.000
_cell.angle_alpha   90.00
_cell.angle_beta   90.00
_cell.angle_gamma   90.00
#
_symmetry.space_group_name_H-M   'P 1'
#
loop_
_entity.id
_entity.type
_entity.pdbx_description
1 polymer ?
#
loop_
_entity_poly.entity_id
_entity_poly.type
_entity_poly.pdbx_seq_one_letter_code
_entity_poly.pdbx_strand_id
1 'polypeptide(L)'
;MAAAAPSPPPVAVLEQMSRTKMFGGHNLRFRHHSATLGCPMTFSVFLPPSPASDLPVLYWLSGLTCNDENFVTKAGAQRAAAAHGIALVAPDTSPRM
;
A
#
# COMPACT_ATOMS: atom_id res chain seq x y z
N MET A 1 -21.58 21.20 -30.29
CA MET A 1 -21.82 20.40 -29.06
C MET A 1 -20.47 19.96 -28.52
N ALA A 2 -19.92 20.66 -27.55
CA ALA A 2 -18.67 20.28 -26.90
C ALA A 2 -18.99 19.20 -25.86
N ALA A 3 -18.44 17.99 -26.04
CA ALA A 3 -18.48 16.97 -25.00
C ALA A 3 -17.71 17.50 -23.79
N ALA A 4 -18.38 17.62 -22.64
CA ALA A 4 -17.74 17.99 -21.39
C ALA A 4 -16.62 16.98 -21.10
N ALA A 5 -15.43 17.46 -20.81
CA ALA A 5 -14.34 16.62 -20.32
C ALA A 5 -14.82 15.84 -19.08
N PRO A 6 -14.49 14.55 -18.94
CA PRO A 6 -14.88 13.79 -17.76
C PRO A 6 -14.37 14.50 -16.50
N SER A 7 -15.25 14.67 -15.52
CA SER A 7 -14.91 15.23 -14.22
C SER A 7 -13.68 14.51 -13.65
N PRO A 8 -12.76 15.21 -12.97
CA PRO A 8 -11.63 14.56 -12.32
C PRO A 8 -12.17 13.46 -11.40
N PRO A 9 -11.54 12.26 -11.37
CA PRO A 9 -12.00 11.19 -10.51
C PRO A 9 -12.07 11.71 -9.07
N PRO A 10 -13.10 11.32 -8.28
CA PRO A 10 -13.15 11.69 -6.88
C PRO A 10 -11.84 11.29 -6.22
N VAL A 11 -11.24 12.21 -5.45
CA VAL A 11 -10.01 11.99 -4.69
C VAL A 11 -10.11 10.61 -4.04
N ALA A 12 -9.18 9.71 -4.35
CA ALA A 12 -9.25 8.32 -3.91
C ALA A 12 -9.40 8.27 -2.39
N VAL A 13 -10.60 7.94 -1.91
CA VAL A 13 -10.88 7.82 -0.48
C VAL A 13 -10.09 6.62 0.01
N LEU A 14 -9.07 6.88 0.84
CA LEU A 14 -8.25 5.88 1.50
C LEU A 14 -8.88 5.53 2.84
N GLU A 15 -9.36 4.30 2.95
CA GLU A 15 -9.87 3.72 4.20
C GLU A 15 -8.74 2.96 4.88
N GLN A 16 -8.32 3.38 6.07
CA GLN A 16 -7.32 2.65 6.85
C GLN A 16 -8.00 1.47 7.57
N MET A 17 -7.69 0.25 7.14
CA MET A 17 -8.24 -0.98 7.70
C MET A 17 -7.54 -1.42 8.97
N SER A 18 -6.20 -1.28 9.03
CA SER A 18 -5.43 -1.69 10.20
C SER A 18 -4.11 -0.91 10.34
N ARG A 19 -3.59 -0.91 11.58
CA ARG A 19 -2.31 -0.30 11.93
C ARG A 19 -1.63 -1.11 13.04
N THR A 20 -0.40 -1.55 12.80
CA THR A 20 0.38 -2.34 13.75
C THR A 20 1.79 -1.76 13.88
N LYS A 21 2.22 -1.50 15.11
CA LYS A 21 3.57 -1.00 15.38
C LYS A 21 4.60 -2.14 15.23
N MET A 22 5.69 -1.89 14.51
CA MET A 22 6.73 -2.90 14.26
C MET A 22 8.09 -2.23 14.04
N PHE A 23 9.14 -2.69 14.74
CA PHE A 23 10.52 -2.18 14.60
C PHE A 23 10.64 -0.64 14.63
N GLY A 24 9.89 0.02 15.51
CA GLY A 24 9.84 1.48 15.61
C GLY A 24 8.98 2.19 14.56
N GLY A 25 8.64 1.51 13.46
CA GLY A 25 7.72 1.95 12.42
C GLY A 25 6.30 1.38 12.57
N HIS A 26 5.54 1.42 11.48
CA HIS A 26 4.17 0.91 11.42
C HIS A 26 3.89 0.15 10.12
N ASN A 27 3.30 -1.04 10.24
CA ASN A 27 2.57 -1.67 9.15
C ASN A 27 1.16 -1.08 9.13
N LEU A 28 0.75 -0.55 8.00
CA LEU A 28 -0.57 0.03 7.74
C LEU A 28 -1.22 -0.76 6.62
N ARG A 29 -2.54 -0.93 6.68
CA ARG A 29 -3.32 -1.55 5.62
C ARG A 29 -4.42 -0.61 5.20
N PHE A 30 -4.55 -0.41 3.89
CA PHE A 30 -5.52 0.51 3.32
C PHE A 30 -6.37 -0.16 2.26
N ARG A 31 -7.61 0.28 2.17
CA ARG A 31 -8.51 0.02 1.05
C ARG A 31 -8.77 1.31 0.29
N HIS A 32 -8.79 1.23 -1.04
CA HIS A 32 -9.20 2.34 -1.89
C HIS A 32 -9.95 1.81 -3.11
N HIS A 33 -10.74 2.66 -3.77
CA HIS A 33 -11.26 2.34 -5.09
C HIS A 33 -10.17 2.59 -6.14
N SER A 34 -9.86 1.60 -6.96
CA SER A 34 -8.90 1.73 -8.06
C SER A 34 -9.63 2.17 -9.33
N ALA A 35 -9.31 3.36 -9.83
CA ALA A 35 -9.88 3.86 -11.09
C ALA A 35 -9.44 3.03 -12.30
N THR A 36 -8.23 2.45 -12.27
CA THR A 36 -7.69 1.64 -13.36
C THR A 36 -8.27 0.23 -13.40
N LEU A 37 -8.60 -0.34 -12.23
CA LEU A 37 -9.19 -1.69 -12.12
C LEU A 37 -10.72 -1.67 -11.98
N GLY A 38 -11.31 -0.51 -11.70
CA GLY A 38 -12.77 -0.34 -11.52
C GLY A 38 -13.34 -1.02 -10.28
N CYS A 39 -12.51 -1.37 -9.29
CA CYS A 39 -12.92 -2.11 -8.10
C CYS A 39 -12.18 -1.64 -6.83
N PRO A 40 -12.69 -1.96 -5.64
CA PRO A 40 -11.94 -1.79 -4.40
C PRO A 40 -10.67 -2.66 -4.41
N MET A 41 -9.54 -2.08 -3.99
CA MET A 41 -8.25 -2.74 -3.86
C MET A 41 -7.69 -2.50 -2.47
N THR A 42 -6.92 -3.48 -1.99
CA THR A 42 -6.22 -3.40 -0.71
C THR A 42 -4.72 -3.40 -0.95
N PHE A 43 -3.99 -2.64 -0.14
CA PHE A 43 -2.54 -2.67 -0.12
C PHE A 43 -2.03 -2.45 1.30
N SER A 44 -0.85 -2.98 1.56
CA SER A 44 -0.14 -2.79 2.82
C SER A 44 1.08 -1.91 2.64
N VAL A 45 1.38 -1.10 3.65
CA VAL A 45 2.52 -0.19 3.69
C VAL A 45 3.28 -0.38 5.00
N PHE A 46 4.60 -0.56 4.93
CA PHE A 46 5.46 -0.35 6.09
C PHE A 46 6.06 1.06 6.02
N LEU A 47 5.83 1.87 7.05
CA LEU A 47 6.49 3.14 7.25
C LEU A 47 7.59 3.00 8.30
N PRO A 48 8.84 3.37 7.99
CA PRO A 48 9.95 3.30 8.93
C PRO A 48 9.77 4.28 10.11
N PRO A 49 10.52 4.10 11.21
CA PRO A 49 10.57 5.10 12.28
C PRO A 49 11.06 6.44 11.73
N SER A 50 10.37 7.54 12.09
CA SER A 50 10.69 8.91 11.65
C SER A 50 10.78 9.08 10.12
N PRO A 51 9.68 8.85 9.38
CA PRO A 51 9.69 8.98 7.93
C PRO A 51 10.01 10.44 7.55
N ALA A 52 11.08 10.63 6.75
CA ALA A 52 11.32 11.90 6.07
C ALA A 52 10.17 12.18 5.09
N SER A 53 9.98 13.44 4.69
CA SER A 53 9.00 13.76 3.63
C SER A 53 9.33 13.05 2.31
N ASP A 54 10.62 12.87 2.01
CA ASP A 54 11.13 12.25 0.80
C ASP A 54 11.90 10.95 1.12
N LEU A 55 11.17 9.91 1.53
CA LEU A 55 11.76 8.59 1.76
C LEU A 55 11.68 7.70 0.49
N PRO A 56 12.69 6.86 0.23
CA PRO A 56 12.63 5.88 -0.85
C PRO A 56 11.52 4.85 -0.59
N VAL A 57 10.83 4.46 -1.66
CA VAL A 57 9.73 3.49 -1.63
C VAL A 57 10.11 2.26 -2.46
N LEU A 58 10.01 1.08 -1.86
CA LEU A 58 10.15 -0.20 -2.53
C LEU A 58 8.78 -0.85 -2.71
N TYR A 59 8.41 -1.12 -3.96
CA TYR A 59 7.21 -1.89 -4.29
C TYR A 59 7.55 -3.38 -4.36
N TRP A 60 6.85 -4.18 -3.54
CA TRP A 60 6.97 -5.63 -3.54
C TRP A 60 5.77 -6.26 -4.25
N LEU A 61 6.03 -6.95 -5.36
CA LEU A 61 5.00 -7.65 -6.12
C LEU A 61 5.00 -9.13 -5.74
N SER A 62 4.00 -9.54 -4.96
CA SER A 62 3.87 -10.93 -4.51
C SER A 62 3.48 -11.89 -5.65
N GLY A 63 3.79 -13.18 -5.47
CA GLY A 63 3.49 -14.24 -6.45
C GLY A 63 2.05 -14.74 -6.41
N LEU A 64 1.77 -15.76 -7.22
CA LEU A 64 0.44 -16.38 -7.33
C LEU A 64 -0.11 -16.80 -5.96
N THR A 65 -1.42 -16.65 -5.76
CA THR A 65 -2.17 -16.95 -4.52
C THR A 65 -1.88 -16.06 -3.31
N CYS A 66 -0.90 -15.14 -3.39
CA CYS A 66 -0.60 -14.23 -2.29
C CYS A 66 -1.61 -13.08 -2.21
N ASN A 67 -1.72 -12.48 -1.03
CA ASN A 67 -2.38 -11.19 -0.80
C ASN A 67 -1.36 -10.13 -0.35
N ASP A 68 -1.86 -8.94 0.00
CA ASP A 68 -1.04 -7.83 0.48
C ASP A 68 -0.33 -8.13 1.82
N GLU A 69 -0.87 -9.04 2.63
CA GLU A 69 -0.37 -9.39 3.96
C GLU A 69 0.73 -10.47 3.94
N ASN A 70 0.79 -11.32 2.91
CA ASN A 70 1.77 -12.42 2.81
C ASN A 70 3.21 -11.93 3.00
N PHE A 71 3.60 -10.88 2.28
CA PHE A 71 4.94 -10.30 2.36
C PHE A 71 5.19 -9.65 3.73
N VAL A 72 4.24 -8.83 4.16
CA VAL A 72 4.32 -8.06 5.41
C VAL A 72 4.46 -8.99 6.63
N THR A 73 3.77 -10.12 6.65
CA THR A 73 3.77 -11.01 7.82
C THR A 73 4.92 -12.02 7.81
N LYS A 74 5.40 -12.46 6.64
CA LYS A 74 6.31 -13.61 6.53
C LYS A 74 7.74 -13.27 6.11
N ALA A 75 7.98 -12.15 5.44
CA ALA A 75 9.30 -11.85 4.87
C ALA A 75 10.31 -11.31 5.90
N GLY A 76 9.84 -10.75 7.03
CA GLY A 76 10.71 -10.11 8.03
C GLY A 76 11.43 -8.85 7.53
N ALA A 77 10.99 -8.29 6.40
CA ALA A 77 11.67 -7.18 5.72
C ALA A 77 11.64 -5.86 6.49
N GLN A 78 10.68 -5.66 7.40
CA GLN A 78 10.48 -4.41 8.13
C GLN A 78 11.67 -4.02 8.98
N ARG A 79 12.39 -4.98 9.55
CA ARG A 79 13.59 -4.69 10.35
C ARG A 79 14.68 -4.04 9.49
N ALA A 80 14.93 -4.59 8.30
CA ALA A 80 15.90 -4.04 7.38
C ALA A 80 15.42 -2.69 6.82
N ALA A 81 14.15 -2.60 6.42
CA ALA A 81 13.54 -1.37 5.92
C ALA A 81 13.60 -0.24 6.96
N ALA A 82 13.38 -0.53 8.24
CA ALA A 82 13.54 0.43 9.33
C ALA A 82 14.99 0.93 9.46
N ALA A 83 15.96 0.02 9.39
CA ALA A 83 17.38 0.36 9.50
C ALA A 83 17.88 1.22 8.32
N HIS A 84 17.29 1.05 7.13
CA HIS A 84 17.66 1.79 5.92
C HIS A 84 16.75 2.99 5.62
N GLY A 85 15.71 3.23 6.42
CA GLY A 85 14.75 4.32 6.18
C GLY A 85 13.92 4.15 4.90
N ILE A 86 13.62 2.92 4.51
CA ILE A 86 12.88 2.59 3.28
C ILE A 86 11.41 2.29 3.62
N ALA A 87 10.47 2.86 2.87
CA ALA A 87 9.07 2.43 2.90
C ALA A 87 8.87 1.20 2.02
N LEU A 88 8.05 0.27 2.48
CA LEU A 88 7.66 -0.90 1.70
C LEU A 88 6.19 -0.76 1.31
N VAL A 89 5.85 -1.02 0.05
CA VAL A 89 4.46 -1.07 -0.43
C VAL A 89 4.22 -2.44 -1.05
N ALA A 90 3.21 -3.15 -0.54
CA ALA A 90 2.79 -4.46 -1.03
C ALA A 90 1.33 -4.37 -1.50
N PRO A 91 1.07 -4.19 -2.80
CA PRO A 91 -0.29 -4.28 -3.34
C PRO A 91 -0.83 -5.72 -3.30
N ASP A 92 -2.15 -5.86 -3.31
CA ASP A 92 -2.78 -7.15 -3.59
C ASP A 92 -2.48 -7.59 -5.04
N THR A 93 -2.49 -8.90 -5.27
CA THR A 93 -2.13 -9.52 -6.56
C THR A 93 -3.29 -9.58 -7.54
N SER A 94 -4.52 -9.40 -7.06
CA SER A 94 -5.74 -9.35 -7.88
C SER A 94 -6.91 -8.74 -7.11
N PRO A 95 -7.94 -8.23 -7.80
CA PRO A 95 -9.22 -7.89 -7.18
C PRO A 95 -9.78 -9.09 -6.40
N ARG A 96 -10.11 -8.87 -5.14
CA ARG A 96 -10.87 -9.83 -4.33
C ARG A 96 -12.36 -9.54 -4.59
N MET A 97 -13.08 -10.52 -5.14
CA MET A 97 -14.55 -10.45 -5.23
C MET A 97 -15.18 -10.47 -3.84
#